data_AF-A0A7Y3FX50-F1
#
_entry.id   AF-A0A7Y3FX50-F1
#
_cell.length_a   1.000
_cell.length_b   1.000
_cell.length_c   1.000
_cell.angle_alpha   90.00
_cell.angle_beta   90.00
_cell.angle_gamma   90.00
#
_symmetry.space_group_name_H-M   'P 1'
#
loop_
_entity.id
_entity.type
_entity.pdbx_description
1 polymer ?
#
loop_
_entity_poly.entity_id
_entity_poly.type
_entity_poly.pdbx_seq_one_letter_code
_entity_poly.pdbx_strand_id
1 'polypeptide(L)' 'MKIAFLMDKLESINPVNETTSCLMYECNQRGHTVYFLEPHDIYIRHQEVVARMRDVTVSPDLSMKKYWRSLIS' A
#
# COMPACT_ATOMS: atom_id res chain seq x y z
N MET A 1 -1.51 -14.05 0.60
CA MET A 1 -2.32 -13.62 -0.58
C MET A 1 -1.60 -12.45 -1.27
N LYS A 2 -1.98 -12.10 -2.50
CA LYS A 2 -1.54 -10.88 -3.19
C LYS A 2 -2.66 -9.84 -3.10
N ILE A 3 -2.39 -8.68 -2.50
CA ILE A 3 -3.40 -7.68 -2.19
C ILE A 3 -2.88 -6.31 -2.63
N ALA A 4 -3.68 -5.60 -3.44
CA ALA A 4 -3.36 -4.26 -3.90
C ALA A 4 -4.26 -3.24 -3.19
N PHE A 5 -3.66 -2.18 -2.67
CA PHE A 5 -4.33 -1.07 -2.00
C PHE A 5 -4.26 0.17 -2.88
N LEU A 6 -5.43 0.57 -3.38
CA LEU A 6 -5.63 1.80 -4.13
C LEU A 6 -5.96 2.92 -3.13
N MET A 7 -5.06 3.89 -2.97
CA MET A 7 -5.20 4.96 -1.97
C MET A 7 -4.66 6.30 -2.48
N ASP A 8 -4.93 7.37 -1.73
CA ASP A 8 -4.25 8.65 -1.93
C ASP A 8 -2.75 8.56 -1.57
N LYS A 9 -2.01 9.64 -1.87
CA LYS A 9 -0.59 9.79 -1.52
C LYS A 9 -0.34 9.50 -0.04
N LEU A 10 0.53 8.51 0.23
CA LEU A 10 0.86 8.06 1.59
C LEU A 10 1.37 9.19 2.50
N GLU A 11 2.03 10.20 1.93
CA GLU A 11 2.56 11.38 2.63
C GLU A 11 1.46 12.25 3.24
N SER A 12 0.25 12.21 2.68
CA SER A 12 -0.89 13.03 3.11
C SER A 12 -1.75 12.35 4.19
N ILE A 13 -1.54 11.05 4.42
CA ILE A 13 -2.39 10.23 5.28
C ILE A 13 -1.80 10.13 6.68
N ASN A 14 -2.64 10.31 7.71
CA ASN A 14 -2.30 9.90 9.06
C ASN A 14 -2.66 8.41 9.25
N PRO A 15 -1.67 7.49 9.27
CA PRO A 15 -1.94 6.06 9.21
C PRO A 15 -2.66 5.52 10.45
N VAL A 16 -2.56 6.20 11.59
CA VAL A 16 -3.16 5.72 12.85
C VAL A 16 -4.68 5.89 12.86
N ASN A 17 -5.20 6.84 12.09
CA ASN A 17 -6.61 7.23 12.09
C ASN A 17 -7.36 6.79 10.83
N GLU A 18 -6.73 5.99 9.97
CA GLU A 18 -7.27 5.61 8.67
C GLU A 18 -7.33 4.08 8.54
N THR A 19 -8.52 3.58 8.25
CA THR A 19 -8.84 2.14 8.32
C THR A 19 -8.09 1.34 7.24
N THR A 20 -7.95 1.88 6.04
CA THR A 20 -7.27 1.21 4.92
C THR A 20 -5.79 1.01 5.22
N SER A 21 -5.16 1.99 5.85
CA SER A 21 -3.78 1.98 6.33
C SER A 21 -3.60 0.88 7.37
N CYS A 22 -4.53 0.76 8.32
CA CYS A 22 -4.55 -0.35 9.29
C CYS A 22 -4.68 -1.71 8.60
N LEU A 23 -5.57 -1.86 7.62
CA LEU A 23 -5.72 -3.12 6.87
C LEU A 23 -4.45 -3.48 6.09
N MET A 24 -3.83 -2.49 5.44
CA MET A 24 -2.58 -2.67 4.70
C MET A 24 -1.43 -3.10 5.62
N TYR A 25 -1.29 -2.44 6.77
CA TYR A 25 -0.34 -2.81 7.82
C TYR A 25 -0.57 -4.24 8.32
N GLU A 26 -1.81 -4.57 8.65
CA GLU A 26 -2.20 -5.89 9.13
C GLU A 26 -1.93 -6.99 8.08
N CYS A 27 -2.10 -6.69 6.79
CA CYS A 27 -1.73 -7.61 5.70
C CYS A 27 -0.21 -7.83 5.63
N ASN A 28 0.58 -6.77 5.78
CA ASN A 28 2.04 -6.86 5.83
C ASN A 28 2.50 -7.72 7.02
N GLN A 29 1.93 -7.49 8.20
CA GLN A 29 2.24 -8.25 9.42
C GLN A 29 1.96 -9.76 9.27
N ARG A 30 0.97 -10.14 8.46
CA ARG A 30 0.64 -11.55 8.17
C ARG A 30 1.44 -12.14 7.01
N GLY A 31 2.45 -11.43 6.49
CA GLY A 31 3.31 -11.90 5.41
C GLY A 31 2.58 -12.01 4.06
N HIS A 32 1.51 -11.23 3.84
CA HIS A 32 0.91 -11.13 2.51
C HIS A 32 1.78 -10.28 1.58
N THR A 33 1.71 -10.54 0.28
CA THR A 33 2.31 -9.64 -0.71
C THR A 33 1.39 -8.45 -0.87
N VAL A 34 1.87 -7.29 -0.45
CA VAL A 34 1.12 -6.04 -0.45
C VAL A 34 1.66 -5.14 -1.57
N TYR A 35 0.74 -4.59 -2.35
CA TYR A 35 1.03 -3.61 -3.39
C TYR A 35 0.32 -2.30 -3.07
N PHE A 36 0.97 -1.18 -3.34
CA PHE A 36 0.39 0.16 -3.27
C PHE A 36 0.29 0.78 -4.67
N LEU A 37 -0.80 1.49 -4.93
CA LEU A 37 -1.01 2.27 -6.14
C LEU A 37 -1.94 3.45 -5.88
N GLU A 38 -1.82 4.49 -6.68
CA GLU A 38 -2.72 5.64 -6.68
C GLU A 38 -3.70 5.57 -7.86
N PRO A 39 -4.84 6.31 -7.83
CA PRO A 39 -5.81 6.31 -8.93
C PRO A 39 -5.20 6.64 -10.30
N HIS A 40 -4.18 7.51 -10.32
CA HIS A 40 -3.51 7.90 -11.55
C HIS A 40 -2.54 6.84 -12.11
N ASP A 41 -2.26 5.78 -11.36
CA ASP A 41 -1.46 4.65 -11.83
C ASP A 41 -2.27 3.66 -12.68
N ILE A 42 -3.60 3.78 -12.70
CA ILE A 42 -4.51 2.92 -13.47
C ILE A 42 -4.74 3.51 -14.86
N TYR A 43 -4.54 2.70 -15.90
CA TYR A 43 -4.73 3.11 -17.28
C TYR A 43 -5.16 1.93 -18.17
N ILE A 44 -5.65 2.23 -19.37
CA ILE A 44 -6.02 1.21 -20.35
C ILE A 44 -4.87 1.00 -21.33
N ARG A 45 -4.46 -0.25 -21.53
CA ARG A 45 -3.48 -0.65 -22.54
C ARG A 45 -4.01 -1.85 -23.31
N HIS A 46 -4.07 -1.74 -24.64
CA HIS A 46 -4.60 -2.81 -25.51
C HIS A 46 -5.98 -3.34 -25.11
N GLN A 47 -6.91 -2.45 -24.72
CA GLN A 47 -8.26 -2.80 -24.24
C GLN A 47 -8.29 -3.53 -22.88
N GLU A 48 -7.17 -3.59 -22.15
CA GLU A 48 -7.11 -4.14 -20.80
C GLU A 48 -6.84 -3.03 -19.78
N VAL A 49 -7.48 -3.13 -18.60
CA VAL A 49 -7.19 -2.25 -17.45
C VAL A 49 -5.92 -2.76 -16.78
N VAL A 50 -4.91 -1.92 -16.74
CA VAL A 50 -3.61 -2.20 -16.12
C VAL A 50 -3.27 -1.13 -15.10
N ALA A 51 -2.40 -1.45 -14.16
CA ALA A 51 -1.90 -0.49 -13.18
C ALA A 51 -0.40 -0.63 -12.98
N ARG A 52 0.27 0.49 -12.74
CA ARG A 52 1.61 0.47 -12.14
C ARG A 52 1.43 0.35 -10.63
N MET A 53 2.20 -0.56 -10.01
CA MET A 53 2.10 -0.80 -8.57
C MET A 53 3.50 -0.77 -7.95
N ARG A 54 3.56 -0.38 -6.68
CA ARG A 54 4.77 -0.42 -5.86
C ARG A 54 4.67 -1.58 -4.87
N ASP A 55 5.70 -2.41 -4.81
CA ASP A 55 5.79 -3.47 -3.81
C ASP A 55 6.00 -2.85 -2.43
N VAL A 56 5.20 -3.30 -1.47
CA VAL A 56 5.38 -2.98 -0.06
C VAL A 56 6.16 -4.12 0.58
N THR A 57 7.49 -3.99 0.60
CA THR A 57 8.41 -4.93 1.25
C THR A 57 8.98 -4.32 2.51
N VAL A 58 8.22 -4.40 3.60
CA VAL A 58 8.64 -3.94 4.92
C VAL A 58 8.65 -5.12 5.87
N SER A 59 9.73 -5.28 6.62
CA SER A 59 9.83 -6.34 7.63
C SER A 59 8.65 -6.27 8.61
N PRO A 60 8.09 -7.41 9.02
CA PRO A 60 7.05 -7.42 10.04
C PRO A 60 7.60 -6.89 11.37
N ASP A 61 6.67 -6.56 12.27
CA ASP A 61 6.91 -6.16 13.67
C ASP A 61 7.45 -4.74 13.87
N LEU A 62 7.40 -3.92 12.82
CA LEU A 62 7.52 -2.47 12.97
C LEU A 62 6.24 -1.88 13.56
N SER A 63 6.37 -0.85 14.39
CA SER A 63 5.19 -0.06 14.79
C SER A 63 4.56 0.62 13.57
N MET A 64 3.25 0.85 13.60
CA MET A 64 2.50 1.47 12.49
C MET A 64 3.17 2.74 11.94
N LYS A 65 3.69 3.61 12.83
CA LYS A 65 4.40 4.83 12.43
C LYS A 65 5.74 4.55 11.71
N LYS A 66 6.49 3.52 12.13
CA LYS A 66 7.75 3.12 11.50
C LYS A 66 7.49 2.44 10.15
N TYR A 67 6.51 1.53 10.11
CA TYR A 67 6.02 0.90 8.90
C TYR A 67 5.64 1.95 7.85
N TRP A 68 4.76 2.90 8.20
CA TRP A 68 4.31 3.91 7.25
C TRP A 68 5.45 4.78 6.72
N ARG A 69 6.39 5.17 7.60
CA ARG A 69 7.55 5.97 7.21
C ARG A 69 8.45 5.25 6.21
N SER A 70 8.60 3.92 6.31
CA SER A 70 9.39 3.14 5.35
C SER A 70 8.75 3.02 3.96
N LEU A 71 7.47 3.40 3.80
CA LEU A 71 6.79 3.41 2.50
C LEU A 71 6.94 4.73 1.74
N ILE A 72 7.34 5.79 2.44
CA ILE A 72 7.47 7.16 1.94
C ILE A 72 8.94 7.49 1.60
N SER A 73 9.90 6.74 2.15
CA SER A 73 11.34 6.98 2.00
C SER A 73 11.93 6.47 0.70
#